data_AF-A0A1H9B1G2-F1
#
_entry.id   AF-A0A1H9B1G2-F1
#
_cell.length_a   1.000
_cell.length_b   1.000
_cell.length_c   1.000
_cell.angle_alpha   90.00
_cell.angle_beta   90.00
_cell.angle_gamma   90.00
#
_symmetry.space_group_name_H-M   'P 1'
#
loop_
_entity.id
_entity.type
_entity.pdbx_description
1 polymer ?
#
loop_
_entity_poly.entity_id
_entity_poly.type
_entity_poly.pdbx_seq_one_letter_code
_entity_poly.pdbx_strand_id
1 'polypeptide(L)'
;MRVDTDILKEAADSRVKICKRLEDRSLELQRLIKELESYEGFDDICSQARDINAGLIKDILRIRQMGIALHSISRIYEDGEKLIADHSDGTGFIIKGRELGILNDLEPLRASYERVVSGDSLRNIGGEES
;
A
#
# COMPACT_ATOMS: atom_id res chain seq x y z
N MET A 1 3.02 9.80 -21.61
CA MET A 1 2.26 10.19 -20.39
C MET A 1 3.23 10.09 -19.24
N ARG A 2 3.55 11.19 -18.54
CA ARG A 2 4.44 11.19 -17.38
C ARG A 2 3.57 10.95 -16.14
N VAL A 3 3.91 9.96 -15.33
CA VAL A 3 3.20 9.70 -14.08
C VAL A 3 3.80 10.60 -13.01
N ASP A 4 2.94 11.38 -12.36
CA ASP A 4 3.35 12.23 -11.24
C ASP A 4 3.44 11.37 -9.97
N THR A 5 4.68 11.03 -9.58
CA THR A 5 4.93 10.15 -8.44
C THR A 5 4.70 10.84 -7.11
N ASP A 6 4.72 12.18 -7.07
CA ASP A 6 4.42 12.97 -5.87
C ASP A 6 2.92 12.87 -5.54
N ILE A 7 2.04 12.95 -6.54
CA ILE A 7 0.59 12.74 -6.35
C ILE A 7 0.31 11.33 -5.83
N LEU A 8 1.01 10.31 -6.34
CA LEU A 8 0.85 8.92 -5.89
C LEU A 8 1.33 8.73 -4.44
N LYS A 9 2.43 9.39 -4.05
CA LYS A 9 2.94 9.39 -2.66
C LYS A 9 1.97 10.10 -1.71
N GLU A 10 1.49 11.29 -2.08
CA GLU A 10 0.50 12.02 -1.28
C GLU A 10 -0.80 11.20 -1.09
N ALA A 11 -1.23 10.52 -2.16
CA ALA A 11 -2.38 9.62 -2.12
C ALA A 11 -2.13 8.39 -1.21
N ALA A 12 -0.91 7.86 -1.16
CA ALA A 12 -0.53 6.79 -0.24
C ALA A 12 -0.53 7.27 1.22
N ASP A 13 0.10 8.42 1.50
CA ASP A 13 0.17 9.01 2.84
C ASP A 13 -1.20 9.36 3.40
N SER A 14 -2.09 9.91 2.54
CA SER A 14 -3.47 10.19 2.91
C SER A 14 -4.21 8.93 3.34
N ARG A 15 -3.96 7.80 2.67
CA ARG A 15 -4.55 6.50 3.05
C ARG A 15 -4.01 5.99 4.38
N VAL A 16 -2.73 6.18 4.68
CA VAL A 16 -2.16 5.85 6.00
C VAL A 16 -2.89 6.62 7.11
N LYS A 17 -3.10 7.93 6.93
CA LYS A 17 -3.83 8.77 7.89
C LYS A 17 -5.28 8.32 8.05
N ILE A 18 -5.97 7.98 6.96
CA ILE A 18 -7.35 7.45 6.98
C ILE A 18 -7.40 6.12 7.73
N CYS A 19 -6.50 5.18 7.42
CA CYS A 19 -6.43 3.87 8.09
C CYS A 19 -6.28 4.05 9.60
N LYS A 20 -5.36 4.91 10.06
CA LYS A 20 -5.15 5.15 11.49
C LYS A 20 -6.43 5.63 12.17
N ARG A 21 -7.14 6.58 11.56
CA ARG A 21 -8.42 7.08 12.10
C ARG A 21 -9.51 6.00 12.13
N LEU A 22 -9.57 5.15 11.11
CA LEU A 22 -10.54 4.05 11.06
C LEU A 22 -10.23 2.95 12.08
N GLU A 23 -8.95 2.67 12.32
CA GLU A 23 -8.49 1.75 13.38
C GLU A 23 -8.88 2.27 14.76
N ASP A 24 -8.66 3.55 15.04
CA ASP A 24 -9.09 4.19 16.29
C ASP A 24 -10.61 4.05 16.49
N ARG A 25 -11.40 4.26 15.43
CA ARG A 25 -12.86 4.09 15.46
C ARG A 25 -13.30 2.64 15.62
N SER A 26 -12.58 1.69 15.04
CA SER A 26 -12.85 0.27 15.24
C SER A 26 -12.62 -0.15 16.70
N LEU A 27 -11.54 0.34 17.32
CA LEU A 27 -11.25 0.08 18.74
C LEU A 27 -12.30 0.70 19.66
N GLU A 28 -12.73 1.93 19.36
CA GLU A 28 -13.81 2.60 20.09
C GLU A 28 -15.13 1.81 19.97
N LEU A 29 -15.49 1.35 18.77
CA LEU A 29 -16.68 0.53 18.55
C LEU A 29 -16.61 -0.80 19.32
N GLN A 30 -15.45 -1.48 19.31
CA GLN A 30 -15.25 -2.69 20.11
C GLN A 30 -15.42 -2.45 21.61
N ARG A 31 -14.96 -1.30 22.12
CA ARG A 31 -15.14 -0.91 23.52
C ARG A 31 -16.63 -0.71 23.83
N LEU A 32 -17.35 0.02 22.98
CA LEU A 32 -18.79 0.27 23.16
C LEU A 32 -19.62 -1.02 23.10
N ILE A 33 -19.28 -1.96 22.22
CA ILE A 33 -19.93 -3.27 22.16
C ILE A 33 -19.76 -4.02 23.50
N LYS A 34 -18.54 -4.06 24.04
CA LYS A 34 -18.28 -4.71 25.34
C LYS A 34 -19.03 -4.06 26.50
N GLU A 35 -19.20 -2.74 26.45
CA GLU A 35 -20.00 -2.03 27.44
C GLU A 35 -21.49 -2.38 27.31
N LEU A 36 -22.01 -2.43 26.09
CA LEU A 36 -23.40 -2.80 25.81
C LEU A 36 -23.74 -4.25 26.20
N GLU A 37 -22.79 -5.18 26.06
CA GLU A 37 -22.93 -6.58 26.48
C GLU A 37 -23.20 -6.74 27.99
N SER A 38 -22.91 -5.72 28.81
CA SER A 38 -23.23 -5.74 30.24
C SER A 38 -24.70 -5.46 30.56
N TYR A 39 -25.49 -5.03 29.57
CA TYR A 39 -26.90 -4.71 29.73
C TYR A 39 -27.79 -5.80 29.11
N GLU A 40 -28.85 -6.18 29.81
CA GLU A 40 -29.83 -7.14 29.28
C GLU A 40 -30.65 -6.55 28.12
N GLY A 41 -30.93 -7.37 27.10
CA GLY A 41 -31.83 -7.02 25.99
C GLY A 41 -31.18 -6.34 24.79
N PHE A 42 -29.84 -6.25 24.75
CA PHE A 42 -29.10 -5.61 23.65
C PHE A 42 -28.38 -6.59 22.71
N ASP A 43 -28.64 -7.89 22.79
CA ASP A 43 -27.93 -8.93 22.03
C ASP A 43 -27.96 -8.68 20.51
N ASP A 44 -29.12 -8.32 19.95
CA ASP A 44 -29.28 -8.02 18.53
C ASP A 44 -28.45 -6.79 18.11
N ILE A 45 -28.42 -5.75 18.94
CA ILE A 45 -27.65 -4.53 18.69
C ILE A 45 -26.15 -4.83 18.76
N CYS A 46 -25.72 -5.62 19.75
CA CYS A 46 -24.34 -6.08 19.86
C CYS A 46 -23.92 -6.92 18.66
N SER A 47 -24.79 -7.81 18.16
CA SER A 47 -24.52 -8.60 16.95
C SER A 47 -24.35 -7.70 15.72
N GLN A 48 -25.27 -6.78 15.47
CA GLN A 48 -25.18 -5.84 14.35
C GLN A 48 -23.92 -4.97 14.43
N ALA A 49 -23.58 -4.48 15.62
CA ALA A 49 -22.39 -3.68 15.83
C ALA A 49 -21.09 -4.49 15.58
N ARG A 50 -21.05 -5.78 15.92
CA ARG A 50 -19.92 -6.67 15.58
C ARG A 50 -19.79 -6.86 14.08
N ASP A 51 -20.91 -7.04 13.36
CA ASP A 51 -20.90 -7.17 11.91
C ASP A 51 -20.40 -5.90 11.21
N ILE A 52 -20.85 -4.73 11.67
CA ILE A 52 -20.35 -3.43 11.19
C ILE A 52 -18.84 -3.31 11.45
N ASN A 53 -18.38 -3.67 12.66
CA ASN A 53 -16.97 -3.61 13.00
C ASN A 53 -16.13 -4.58 12.14
N ALA A 54 -16.65 -5.77 11.84
CA ALA A 54 -15.99 -6.73 10.95
C ALA A 54 -15.92 -6.21 9.50
N GLY A 55 -16.95 -5.52 9.02
CA GLY A 55 -16.94 -4.80 7.75
C GLY A 55 -15.87 -3.72 7.72
N LEU A 56 -15.81 -2.88 8.76
CA LEU A 56 -14.83 -1.81 8.90
C LEU A 56 -13.38 -2.35 8.86
N ILE A 57 -13.10 -3.46 9.55
CA ILE A 57 -11.78 -4.11 9.51
C ILE A 57 -11.40 -4.54 8.09
N LYS A 58 -12.34 -5.12 7.33
CA LYS A 58 -12.09 -5.51 5.93
C LYS A 58 -11.76 -4.30 5.05
N ASP A 59 -12.47 -3.19 5.24
CA ASP A 59 -12.24 -1.97 4.47
C ASP A 59 -10.91 -1.30 4.84
N ILE A 60 -10.53 -1.29 6.12
CA ILE A 60 -9.19 -0.85 6.56
C ILE A 60 -8.08 -1.64 5.85
N LEU A 61 -8.21 -2.97 5.78
CA LEU A 61 -7.23 -3.83 5.11
C LEU A 61 -7.12 -3.49 3.61
N ARG A 62 -8.24 -3.25 2.93
CA ARG A 62 -8.26 -2.84 1.52
C ARG A 62 -7.59 -1.49 1.30
N ILE A 63 -7.91 -0.49 2.12
CA ILE A 63 -7.30 0.85 2.01
C ILE A 63 -5.79 0.77 2.24
N ARG A 64 -5.35 -0.05 3.21
CA ARG A 64 -3.92 -0.31 3.46
C ARG A 64 -3.24 -0.94 2.25
N GLN A 65 -3.84 -1.97 1.66
CA GLN A 65 -3.31 -2.60 0.44
C GLN A 65 -3.19 -1.61 -0.71
N MET A 66 -4.19 -0.74 -0.91
CA MET A 66 -4.13 0.32 -1.93
C MET A 66 -3.01 1.32 -1.66
N GLY A 67 -2.82 1.74 -0.41
CA GLY A 67 -1.73 2.66 -0.04
C GLY A 67 -0.36 2.05 -0.34
N ILE A 68 -0.17 0.77 -0.02
CA ILE A 68 1.08 0.06 -0.31
C ILE A 68 1.29 -0.05 -1.83
N ALA A 69 0.27 -0.42 -2.59
CA ALA A 69 0.36 -0.51 -4.05
C ALA A 69 0.75 0.83 -4.68
N LEU A 70 0.17 1.95 -4.24
CA LEU A 70 0.52 3.28 -4.72
C LEU A 70 2.00 3.60 -4.46
N HIS A 71 2.49 3.29 -3.25
CA HIS A 71 3.90 3.50 -2.91
C HIS A 71 4.84 2.65 -3.77
N SER A 72 4.48 1.38 -4.02
CA SER A 72 5.24 0.49 -4.90
C SER A 72 5.26 1.01 -6.34
N ILE A 73 4.13 1.51 -6.85
CA ILE A 73 4.04 2.10 -8.19
C ILE A 73 4.95 3.34 -8.27
N SER A 74 4.87 4.27 -7.31
CA SER A 74 5.76 5.45 -7.28
C SER A 74 7.23 5.06 -7.34
N ARG A 75 7.62 4.05 -6.58
CA ARG A 75 9.01 3.56 -6.55
C ARG A 75 9.46 2.99 -7.89
N ILE A 76 8.62 2.18 -8.54
CA ILE A 76 8.91 1.62 -9.88
C ILE A 76 9.15 2.75 -10.89
N TYR A 77 8.33 3.80 -10.86
CA TYR A 77 8.51 4.96 -11.75
C TYR A 77 9.79 5.73 -11.44
N GLU A 78 10.11 5.96 -10.17
CA GLU A 78 11.34 6.66 -9.76
C GLU A 78 12.61 5.89 -10.13
N ASP A 79 12.63 4.58 -9.85
CA ASP A 79 13.74 3.69 -10.22
C ASP A 79 13.90 3.63 -11.75
N GLY A 80 12.78 3.62 -12.50
CA GLY A 80 12.78 3.70 -13.96
C GLY A 80 13.29 5.03 -14.51
N GLU A 81 12.85 6.17 -13.97
CA GLU A 81 13.36 7.49 -14.37
C GLU A 81 14.86 7.60 -14.08
N LYS A 82 15.32 7.10 -12.93
CA LYS A 82 16.74 7.08 -12.57
C LYS A 82 17.56 6.21 -13.53
N LEU A 83 17.08 5.00 -13.86
CA LEU A 83 17.74 4.10 -14.80
C LEU A 83 17.92 4.79 -16.17
N ILE A 84 16.88 5.45 -16.67
CA ILE A 84 16.93 6.22 -17.92
C ILE A 84 17.92 7.37 -17.81
N ALA A 85 17.89 8.15 -16.73
CA ALA A 85 18.81 9.27 -16.53
C ALA A 85 20.28 8.81 -16.48
N ASP A 86 20.54 7.71 -15.78
CA ASP A 86 21.89 7.17 -15.58
C ASP A 86 22.46 6.53 -16.86
N HIS A 87 21.61 6.06 -17.78
CA HIS A 87 22.02 5.23 -18.93
C HIS A 87 21.66 5.77 -20.31
N SER A 88 20.99 6.92 -20.39
CA SER A 88 20.69 7.63 -21.62
C SER A 88 21.92 8.42 -22.09
N ASP A 89 22.16 8.43 -23.40
CA ASP A 89 23.15 9.30 -24.05
C ASP A 89 22.72 10.79 -24.14
N GLY A 90 21.63 11.16 -23.47
CA GLY A 90 21.03 12.50 -23.54
C GLY A 90 20.13 12.73 -24.76
N THR A 91 20.10 11.80 -25.72
CA THR A 91 19.20 11.82 -26.89
C THR A 91 18.08 10.78 -26.81
N GLY A 92 18.03 10.00 -25.72
CA GLY A 92 16.99 9.02 -25.45
C GLY A 92 17.35 7.59 -25.87
N PHE A 93 18.60 7.35 -26.29
CA PHE A 93 19.08 6.00 -26.57
C PHE A 93 19.87 5.44 -25.40
N ILE A 94 19.60 4.18 -25.08
CA ILE A 94 20.37 3.41 -24.10
C ILE A 94 21.71 3.03 -24.76
N ILE A 95 22.82 3.33 -24.09
CA ILE A 95 24.17 3.04 -24.61
C ILE A 95 24.41 1.51 -24.62
N LYS A 96 24.61 0.93 -25.81
CA LYS A 96 24.81 -0.52 -26.08
C LYS A 96 25.73 -1.29 -25.12
N GLY A 97 26.77 -0.64 -24.58
CA GLY A 97 27.71 -1.26 -23.63
C GLY A 97 27.16 -1.45 -22.20
N ARG A 98 26.03 -0.81 -21.88
CA ARG A 98 25.38 -0.88 -20.56
C ARG A 98 24.12 -1.75 -20.53
N GLU A 99 23.69 -2.29 -21.68
CA GLU A 99 22.48 -3.15 -21.80
C GLU A 99 22.52 -4.37 -20.86
N LEU A 100 23.69 -4.98 -20.67
CA LEU A 100 23.89 -6.11 -19.76
C LEU A 100 23.79 -5.71 -18.27
N GLY A 101 24.23 -4.50 -17.90
CA GLY A 101 24.05 -3.97 -16.55
C GLY A 101 22.59 -3.62 -16.27
N ILE A 102 21.92 -3.03 -17.26
CA ILE A 102 20.50 -2.69 -17.21
C ILE A 102 19.62 -3.93 -17.05
N LEU A 103 19.94 -5.04 -17.71
CA LEU A 103 19.21 -6.31 -17.53
C LEU A 103 19.28 -6.83 -16.08
N ASN A 104 20.42 -6.64 -15.40
CA ASN A 104 20.55 -6.98 -13.98
C ASN A 104 19.76 -6.01 -13.09
N ASP A 105 19.70 -4.72 -13.45
CA ASP A 105 18.95 -3.70 -12.70
C ASP A 105 17.42 -3.81 -12.90
N LEU A 106 16.97 -4.41 -13.99
CA LEU A 106 15.55 -4.64 -14.31
C LEU A 106 14.95 -5.84 -13.56
N GLU A 107 15.75 -6.82 -13.11
CA GLU A 107 15.26 -7.97 -12.36
C GLU A 107 14.55 -7.58 -11.04
N PRO A 108 15.15 -6.71 -10.18
CA PRO A 108 14.51 -6.23 -8.95
C PRO A 108 13.21 -5.45 -9.20
N LEU A 109 13.15 -4.69 -10.30
CA LEU A 109 11.96 -3.95 -10.74
C LEU A 109 10.85 -4.92 -11.15
N ARG A 110 11.18 -5.95 -11.91
CA ARG A 110 10.25 -7.00 -12.33
C ARG A 110 9.69 -7.76 -11.12
N ALA A 111 10.53 -8.18 -10.17
CA ALA A 111 10.09 -8.87 -8.96
C ALA A 111 9.19 -7.97 -8.07
N SER A 112 9.40 -6.65 -8.09
CA SER A 112 8.55 -5.70 -7.37
C SER A 112 7.21 -5.50 -8.06
N TYR A 113 7.19 -5.45 -9.39
CA TYR A 113 5.97 -5.39 -10.18
C TYR A 113 5.13 -6.67 -10.05
N GLU A 114 5.76 -7.84 -10.14
CA GLU A 114 5.08 -9.14 -10.02
C GLU A 114 4.40 -9.29 -8.65
N ARG A 115 5.04 -8.83 -7.55
CA ARG A 115 4.43 -8.80 -6.21
C ARG A 115 3.19 -7.91 -6.11
N VAL A 116 3.16 -6.79 -6.83
CA VAL A 116 2.00 -5.89 -6.87
C VAL A 116 0.85 -6.52 -7.67
N VAL A 117 1.16 -7.16 -8.79
CA VAL A 117 0.16 -7.75 -9.69
C VAL A 117 -0.39 -9.09 -9.16
N SER A 118 0.44 -9.90 -8.50
CA SER A 118 0.02 -11.18 -7.91
C SER A 118 -0.86 -11.00 -6.67
N GLY A 119 -0.89 -9.81 -6.08
CA GLY A 119 -1.57 -9.56 -4.81
C GLY A 119 -0.94 -10.31 -3.64
N ASP A 120 0.28 -10.82 -3.81
CA ASP A 120 1.01 -11.49 -2.73
C ASP A 120 1.14 -10.53 -1.56
N SER A 121 0.74 -11.02 -0.39
CA SER A 121 0.55 -10.22 0.81
C SER A 121 1.72 -9.27 1.02
N LEU A 122 1.47 -7.98 0.82
CA LEU A 122 2.39 -6.85 0.92
C LEU A 122 2.83 -6.63 2.38
N ARG A 123 3.28 -7.69 3.06
CA ARG A 123 3.59 -7.72 4.49
C ARG A 123 4.93 -7.08 4.81
N ASN A 124 5.84 -6.94 3.84
CA ASN A 124 7.19 -6.39 4.06
C ASN A 124 7.57 -5.37 2.97
N ILE A 125 6.97 -4.17 3.01
CA ILE A 125 7.51 -2.99 2.28
C ILE A 125 8.00 -1.91 3.26
N GLY A 126 8.14 -2.26 4.54
CA GLY A 126 9.00 -1.56 5.48
C GLY A 126 10.14 -2.52 5.79
N GLY A 127 11.30 -2.32 5.19
CA GLY A 127 12.49 -3.04 5.59
C GLY A 127 12.87 -2.60 6.99
N GLU A 128 12.45 -3.36 8.00
CA GLU A 128 13.10 -3.48 9.29
C GLU A 128 13.08 -4.98 9.64
N GLU A 129 14.01 -5.72 9.03
CA GLU A 129 14.62 -6.85 9.74
C GLU A 129 15.81 -6.25 10.51
N SER A 130 15.61 -5.92 11.78
CA SER A 130 16.61 -5.92 12.87
C SER A 130 15.96 -5.44 14.16
#